data_AF-K9VWD1-F1
#
_entry.id   AF-K9VWD1-F1
#
_cell.length_a   1.000
_cell.length_b   1.000
_cell.length_c   1.000
_cell.angle_alpha   90.00
_cell.angle_beta   90.00
_cell.angle_gamma   90.00
#
_symmetry.space_group_name_H-M   'P 1'
#
loop_
_entity.id
_entity.type
_entity.pdbx_description
1 polymer ?
#
loop_
_entity_poly.entity_id
_entity_poly.type
_entity_poly.pdbx_seq_one_letter_code
_entity_poly.pdbx_strand_id
1 'polypeptide(L)'
;MLIQKFLKLSLPLVLLAGGFVSTASSTVAQTTKALPRIVTVKSMEQGDLMCYLTVVEAKVERSVGATFEICEQKKQFLNKKVRLSYQLRNVDDCQSIGPCGKTRKEWLVVRMARIK
;
A
#
# COMPACT_ATOMS: atom_id res chain seq x y z
N MET A 1 -23.65 -50.16 40.97
CA MET A 1 -22.44 -50.79 41.55
C MET A 1 -21.27 -50.43 40.66
N LEU A 2 -20.35 -49.58 41.14
CA LEU A 2 -19.13 -50.01 41.86
C LEU A 2 -18.14 -50.61 40.83
N ILE A 3 -16.88 -50.18 40.70
CA ILE A 3 -15.97 -49.74 41.75
C ILE A 3 -14.65 -49.17 41.14
N GLN A 4 -14.12 -48.16 41.84
CA GLN A 4 -12.71 -47.80 42.12
C GLN A 4 -11.73 -47.50 40.97
N LYS A 5 -11.14 -46.30 40.90
CA LYS A 5 -10.16 -45.63 41.81
C LYS A 5 -8.74 -46.20 41.72
N PHE A 6 -7.80 -45.27 41.89
CA PHE A 6 -6.36 -45.40 42.12
C PHE A 6 -5.51 -45.50 40.84
N LEU A 7 -4.36 -44.86 40.67
CA LEU A 7 -3.55 -43.90 41.41
C LEU A 7 -2.28 -43.73 40.56
N LYS A 8 -1.52 -42.65 40.81
CA LYS A 8 -0.12 -42.35 40.39
C LYS A 8 -0.07 -41.38 39.20
N LEU A 9 0.11 -40.08 39.43
CA LEU A 9 1.23 -39.39 40.10
C LEU A 9 2.58 -39.81 39.50
N SER A 10 3.02 -39.06 38.49
CA SER A 10 4.42 -38.74 38.28
C SER A 10 4.53 -37.43 37.49
N LEU A 11 4.90 -36.38 38.21
CA LEU A 11 5.34 -35.10 37.70
C LEU A 11 6.84 -35.25 37.38
N PRO A 12 7.33 -35.08 36.14
CA PRO A 12 8.69 -34.63 35.95
C PRO A 12 8.66 -33.11 35.85
N LEU A 13 9.15 -32.51 36.94
CA LEU A 13 9.77 -31.21 37.01
C LEU A 13 10.73 -31.03 35.81
N VAL A 14 10.35 -30.25 34.79
CA VAL A 14 11.28 -29.85 33.71
C VAL A 14 11.92 -28.53 34.09
N LEU A 15 13.21 -28.62 34.40
CA LEU A 15 14.12 -27.52 34.68
C LEU A 15 14.25 -26.53 33.52
N LEU A 16 14.54 -25.28 33.89
CA LEU A 16 14.91 -24.15 33.05
C LEU A 16 16.13 -24.44 32.15
N ALA A 17 16.15 -23.89 30.92
CA ALA A 17 17.10 -22.84 30.53
C ALA A 17 17.16 -22.65 28.99
N GLY A 18 16.90 -21.41 28.54
CA GLY A 18 17.67 -20.80 27.45
C GLY A 18 17.38 -21.19 26.01
N GLY A 19 16.13 -21.08 25.55
CA GLY A 19 15.82 -21.02 24.12
C GLY A 19 15.98 -19.60 23.60
N PHE A 20 17.08 -19.30 22.91
CA PHE A 20 17.25 -18.03 22.19
C PHE A 20 16.23 -17.97 21.04
N VAL A 21 15.18 -17.17 21.21
CA VAL A 21 14.24 -16.86 20.14
C VAL A 21 14.97 -15.96 19.15
N SER A 22 15.45 -16.54 18.05
CA SER A 22 15.88 -15.79 16.87
C SER A 22 14.66 -15.08 16.28
N THR A 23 14.44 -13.83 16.68
CA THR A 23 13.60 -12.89 15.96
C THR A 23 14.28 -12.60 14.62
N ALA A 24 13.91 -13.34 13.58
CA ALA A 24 14.22 -12.99 12.20
C ALA A 24 13.52 -11.65 11.89
N SER A 25 14.23 -10.54 12.05
CA SER A 25 13.83 -9.26 11.48
C SER A 25 13.92 -9.37 9.96
N SER A 26 12.77 -9.55 9.32
CA SER A 26 12.65 -9.35 7.88
C SER A 26 12.77 -7.86 7.60
N THR A 27 13.98 -7.36 7.43
CA THR A 27 14.23 -6.03 6.90
C THR A 27 13.83 -6.04 5.42
N VAL A 28 12.55 -5.75 5.15
CA VAL A 28 12.09 -5.46 3.79
C VAL A 28 12.84 -4.21 3.34
N ALA A 29 13.86 -4.39 2.51
CA ALA A 29 14.54 -3.31 1.83
C ALA A 29 13.51 -2.59 0.94
N GLN A 30 12.91 -1.54 1.47
CA GLN A 30 11.95 -0.69 0.79
C GLN A 30 12.69 0.06 -0.32
N THR A 31 12.77 -0.57 -1.49
CA THR A 31 13.31 0.04 -2.70
C THR A 31 12.43 1.24 -3.02
N THR A 32 12.96 2.45 -2.81
CA THR A 32 12.27 3.70 -3.15
C THR A 32 12.10 3.76 -4.67
N LYS A 33 11.01 3.17 -5.18
CA LYS A 33 10.67 3.17 -6.59
C LYS A 33 10.58 4.62 -7.05
N ALA A 34 11.43 4.99 -8.00
CA ALA A 34 11.43 6.34 -8.56
C ALA A 34 10.06 6.66 -9.17
N LEU A 35 9.51 7.81 -8.79
CA LEU A 35 8.23 8.31 -9.29
C LEU A 35 8.37 8.74 -10.75
N PRO A 36 7.54 8.21 -11.67
CA PRO A 36 7.66 8.51 -13.10
C PRO A 36 7.31 9.99 -13.37
N ARG A 37 8.08 10.70 -14.19
CA ARG A 37 7.87 12.15 -14.40
C ARG A 37 7.28 12.49 -15.75
N ILE A 38 7.66 11.75 -16.80
CA ILE A 38 7.19 11.99 -18.17
C ILE A 38 6.58 10.71 -18.69
N VAL A 39 5.27 10.72 -18.90
CA VAL A 39 4.51 9.50 -19.18
C VAL A 39 3.43 9.74 -20.23
N THR A 40 2.91 8.65 -20.78
CA THR A 40 1.65 8.67 -21.54
C THR A 40 0.53 8.15 -20.67
N VAL A 41 -0.56 8.92 -20.53
CA VAL A 41 -1.74 8.52 -19.75
C VAL A 41 -2.58 7.53 -20.55
N LYS A 42 -2.86 6.35 -19.99
CA LYS A 42 -3.68 5.30 -20.59
C LYS A 42 -5.08 5.26 -20.03
N SER A 43 -5.23 5.35 -18.72
CA SER A 43 -6.53 5.41 -18.06
C SER A 43 -6.51 6.39 -16.90
N MET A 44 -7.71 6.86 -16.55
CA MET A 44 -7.99 7.77 -15.44
C MET A 44 -9.32 7.34 -14.85
N GLU A 45 -9.29 6.92 -13.59
CA GLU A 45 -10.41 6.34 -12.86
C GLU A 45 -10.56 7.04 -11.52
N GLN A 46 -11.75 7.59 -11.29
CA GLN A 46 -12.09 8.19 -10.01
C GLN A 46 -12.43 7.05 -9.06
N GLY A 47 -11.49 6.69 -8.19
CA GLY A 47 -11.76 5.76 -7.11
C GLY A 47 -12.29 6.48 -5.89
N ASP A 48 -12.43 5.77 -4.78
CA ASP A 48 -13.05 6.34 -3.59
C ASP A 48 -12.05 7.04 -2.66
N LEU A 49 -10.76 6.66 -2.72
CA LEU A 49 -9.70 7.26 -1.89
C LEU A 49 -8.85 8.30 -2.63
N MET A 50 -8.73 8.14 -3.95
CA MET A 50 -7.94 9.01 -4.82
C MET A 50 -8.33 8.80 -6.29
N CYS A 51 -7.77 9.61 -7.18
CA CYS A 51 -7.77 9.36 -8.61
C CYS A 51 -6.67 8.36 -8.97
N TYR A 52 -7.01 7.26 -9.64
CA TYR A 52 -6.06 6.26 -10.12
C TYR A 52 -5.73 6.51 -11.58
N LEU A 53 -4.44 6.62 -11.89
CA LEU A 53 -3.94 6.79 -13.25
C LEU A 53 -3.13 5.57 -13.66
N THR A 54 -3.43 4.99 -14.82
CA THR A 54 -2.52 4.06 -15.49
C THR A 54 -1.68 4.84 -16.48
N VAL A 55 -0.37 4.77 -16.32
CA VAL A 55 0.59 5.52 -17.13
C VAL A 55 1.66 4.61 -17.72
N VAL A 56 2.17 4.96 -18.89
CA VAL A 56 3.25 4.22 -19.56
C VAL A 56 4.51 5.09 -19.61
N GLU A 57 5.62 4.56 -19.13
CA GLU A 57 6.97 5.13 -19.25
C GLU A 57 7.91 4.04 -19.77
N ALA A 58 8.64 4.29 -20.87
CA ALA A 58 9.57 3.31 -21.46
C ALA A 58 8.99 1.90 -21.69
N LYS A 59 7.73 1.82 -22.17
CA LYS A 59 6.94 0.58 -22.37
C LYS A 59 6.52 -0.16 -21.09
N VAL A 60 6.78 0.40 -19.92
CA VAL A 60 6.35 -0.15 -18.64
C VAL A 60 5.09 0.56 -18.17
N GLU A 61 4.03 -0.20 -17.91
CA GLU A 61 2.80 0.30 -17.31
C GLU A 61 2.95 0.40 -15.79
N ARG A 62 2.46 1.51 -15.23
CA ARG A 62 2.45 1.75 -13.78
C ARG A 62 1.13 2.41 -13.38
N SER A 63 0.58 1.97 -12.26
CA SER A 63 -0.47 2.70 -11.57
C SER A 63 0.16 3.78 -10.68
N VAL A 64 -0.38 4.99 -10.73
CA VAL A 64 0.02 6.12 -9.88
C VAL A 64 -1.22 6.80 -9.31
N GLY A 65 -1.14 7.18 -8.04
CA GLY A 65 -2.16 7.96 -7.36
C GLY A 65 -2.12 9.44 -7.74
N ALA A 66 -3.28 10.05 -7.83
CA ALA A 66 -3.48 11.46 -8.12
C ALA A 66 -4.59 12.05 -7.26
N THR A 67 -4.65 13.37 -7.14
CA THR A 67 -5.77 14.03 -6.48
C THR A 67 -7.04 13.94 -7.35
N PHE A 68 -8.21 14.06 -6.75
CA PHE A 68 -9.49 13.91 -7.46
C PHE A 68 -9.65 14.90 -8.62
N GLU A 69 -9.15 16.13 -8.47
CA GLU A 69 -9.22 17.20 -9.48
C GLU A 69 -8.49 16.82 -10.78
N ILE A 70 -7.54 15.88 -10.71
CA ILE A 70 -6.85 15.36 -11.88
C ILE A 70 -7.77 14.50 -12.74
N CYS A 71 -8.64 13.68 -12.12
CA CYS A 71 -9.59 12.83 -12.81
C CYS A 71 -10.67 13.65 -13.55
N GLU A 72 -11.05 14.82 -13.03
CA GLU A 72 -11.97 15.75 -13.70
C GLU A 72 -11.43 16.26 -15.05
N GLN A 73 -10.10 16.25 -15.22
CA GLN A 73 -9.42 16.72 -16.43
C GLN A 73 -9.19 15.60 -17.47
N LYS A 74 -9.90 14.46 -17.34
CA LYS A 74 -9.75 13.28 -18.21
C LYS A 74 -9.73 13.60 -19.71
N LYS A 75 -10.64 14.46 -20.18
CA LYS A 75 -10.73 14.86 -21.60
C LYS A 75 -9.46 15.54 -22.12
N GLN A 76 -8.69 16.18 -21.24
CA GLN A 76 -7.50 16.95 -21.61
C GLN A 76 -6.24 16.09 -21.69
N PHE A 77 -6.16 15.03 -20.88
CA PHE A 77 -4.92 14.27 -20.66
C PHE A 77 -4.95 12.81 -21.12
N LEU A 78 -6.12 12.21 -21.30
CA LEU A 78 -6.22 10.82 -21.75
C LEU A 78 -5.52 10.63 -23.11
N ASN A 79 -4.69 9.58 -23.22
CA ASN A 79 -3.86 9.27 -24.38
C ASN A 79 -2.87 10.38 -24.77
N LYS A 80 -2.55 11.30 -23.86
CA LYS A 80 -1.55 12.35 -24.08
C LYS A 80 -0.26 12.06 -23.31
N LYS A 81 0.84 12.54 -23.87
CA LYS A 81 2.13 12.62 -23.17
C LYS A 81 2.10 13.83 -22.24
N VAL A 82 2.39 13.59 -20.97
CA VAL A 82 2.29 14.60 -19.91
C VAL A 82 3.49 14.55 -18.99
N ARG A 83 3.74 15.67 -18.32
CA ARG A 83 4.65 15.78 -17.19
C ARG A 83 3.85 15.77 -15.89
N LEU A 84 4.18 14.84 -14.99
CA LEU A 84 3.55 14.71 -13.68
C LEU A 84 4.30 15.53 -12.64
N SER A 85 3.55 16.17 -11.74
CA SER A 85 4.09 16.84 -10.56
C SER A 85 3.44 16.27 -9.31
N TYR A 86 4.28 15.91 -8.34
CA TYR A 86 3.86 15.20 -7.14
C TYR A 86 3.92 16.08 -5.89
N GLN A 87 3.03 15.82 -4.94
CA GLN A 87 3.13 16.31 -3.58
C GLN A 87 2.81 15.18 -2.60
N LEU A 88 3.44 15.23 -1.43
CA LEU A 88 3.14 14.32 -0.34
C LEU A 88 1.82 14.75 0.31
N ARG A 89 0.82 13.87 0.29
CA ARG A 89 -0.52 14.12 0.81
C ARG A 89 -0.94 13.02 1.78
N ASN A 90 -1.82 13.35 2.70
CA ASN A 90 -2.47 12.35 3.53
C ASN A 90 -3.57 11.69 2.71
N VAL A 91 -3.57 10.36 2.71
CA VAL A 91 -4.59 9.53 2.08
C VAL A 91 -5.13 8.60 3.15
N ASP A 92 -6.45 8.47 3.20
CA ASP A 92 -7.12 7.55 4.11
C ASP A 92 -6.86 6.10 3.69
N ASP A 93 -6.69 5.22 4.67
CA ASP A 93 -6.33 3.83 4.40
C ASP A 93 -7.51 2.97 3.94
N CYS A 94 -8.75 3.45 4.16
CA CYS A 94 -9.96 2.71 3.83
C CYS A 94 -11.17 3.62 3.58
N GLN A 95 -12.20 3.06 2.93
CA GLN A 95 -13.44 3.74 2.54
C GLN A 95 -14.60 3.62 3.56
N SER A 96 -14.39 2.91 4.67
CA SER A 96 -15.42 2.53 5.65
C SER A 96 -15.19 3.19 7.03
N ILE A 97 -16.22 3.16 7.87
CA ILE A 97 -16.25 3.78 9.21
C ILE A 97 -15.84 2.76 10.32
N GLY A 98 -15.81 1.45 10.03
CA GLY A 98 -15.20 0.43 10.92
C GLY A 98 -13.67 0.55 10.92
N PRO A 99 -12.91 0.03 11.91
CA PRO A 99 -11.74 0.68 12.52
C PRO A 99 -10.72 1.23 11.50
N CYS A 100 -11.07 2.38 10.93
CA CYS A 100 -10.29 3.15 9.99
C CYS A 100 -9.91 4.42 10.73
N GLY A 101 -8.61 4.57 10.91
CA GLY A 101 -8.07 5.59 11.79
C GLY A 101 -6.60 5.85 11.51
N LYS A 102 -6.12 5.45 10.33
CA LYS A 102 -4.75 5.67 9.90
C LYS A 102 -4.79 6.41 8.56
N THR A 103 -4.19 7.59 8.55
CA THR A 103 -3.82 8.30 7.32
C THR A 103 -2.39 7.91 6.97
N ARG A 104 -2.13 7.57 5.72
CA ARG A 104 -0.77 7.37 5.23
C ARG A 104 -0.34 8.54 4.36
N LYS A 105 0.95 8.84 4.37
CA LYS A 105 1.53 9.84 3.46
C LYS A 105 1.86 9.18 2.13
N GLU A 106 1.26 9.68 1.06
CA GLU A 106 1.46 9.15 -0.29
C GLU A 106 1.80 10.29 -1.27
N TRP A 107 2.70 10.02 -2.22
CA TRP A 107 3.03 10.97 -3.27
C TRP A 107 1.94 10.94 -4.34
N LEU A 108 1.06 11.93 -4.30
CA LEU A 108 -0.02 12.06 -5.27
C LEU A 108 0.36 13.05 -6.36
N VAL A 109 -0.03 12.75 -7.59
CA VAL A 109 -0.01 13.72 -8.69
C VAL A 109 -1.03 14.82 -8.37
N VAL A 110 -0.55 16.06 -8.25
CA VAL A 110 -1.38 17.25 -8.01
C VAL A 110 -1.49 18.15 -9.23
N ARG A 111 -0.63 17.94 -10.24
CA ARG A 111 -0.64 18.71 -11.48
C ARG A 111 -0.11 17.86 -12.63
N MET A 112 -0.77 18.01 -13.78
CA MET A 112 -0.30 17.49 -15.06
C MET A 112 -0.13 18.63 -16.06
N ALA A 113 0.93 18.55 -16.86
CA ALA A 113 1.17 19.48 -17.96
C ALA A 113 1.39 18.68 -19.25
N ARG A 114 0.70 19.07 -20.34
CA ARG A 114 0.94 18.46 -21.65
C ARG A 114 2.33 18.82 -22.15
N ILE A 115 3.01 17.83 -22.69
CA ILE A 115 4.24 18.04 -23.44
C ILE A 115 3.82 18.11 -24.91
N LYS A 116 4.17 19.22 -25.56
CA LYS A 116 3.92 19.40 -27.00
C LYS A 116 4.83 18.50 -27.81
#